data_AF-A0A6A0HCC6-F1
#
_entry.id   AF-A0A6A0HCC6-F1
#
_cell.length_a   1.000
_cell.length_b   1.000
_cell.length_c   1.000
_cell.angle_alpha   90.00
_cell.angle_beta   90.00
_cell.angle_gamma   90.00
#
_symmetry.space_group_name_H-M   'P 1'
#
loop_
_entity.id
_entity.type
_entity.pdbx_description
1 polymer ?
#
loop_
_entity_poly.entity_id
_entity_poly.type
_entity_poly.pdbx_seq_one_letter_code
_entity_poly.pdbx_strand_id
1 'polypeptide(L)' 'MHWRSNKSLPSAFKVVILSDILDGTPVTVRAGNDENCSAELRNNCAVTKNQVAKFTDLRFVGRSGRGK' A
#
# COMPACT_ATOMS: atom_id res chain seq x y z
N MET A 1 -13.69 -8.15 0.55
CA MET A 1 -12.53 -8.96 0.99
C MET A 1 -12.02 -8.32 2.29
N HIS A 2 -11.79 -9.09 3.35
CA HIS A 2 -11.33 -8.57 4.65
C HIS A 2 -9.95 -9.15 4.96
N TRP A 3 -9.02 -8.32 5.44
CA TRP A 3 -7.68 -8.76 5.82
C TRP A 3 -7.40 -8.44 7.29
N ARG A 4 -6.70 -9.34 7.98
CA ARG A 4 -6.36 -9.16 9.39
C ARG A 4 -5.32 -8.04 9.54
N SER A 5 -5.53 -7.13 10.50
CA SER A 5 -4.58 -6.08 10.85
C SER A 5 -3.17 -6.64 11.12
N ASN A 6 -2.16 -5.94 10.61
CA ASN A 6 -0.72 -6.23 10.68
C ASN A 6 -0.31 -7.62 10.16
N LYS A 7 -1.18 -8.31 9.40
CA LYS A 7 -0.85 -9.55 8.70
C LYS A 7 -0.27 -9.22 7.32
N SER A 8 0.82 -9.87 6.94
CA SER A 8 1.38 -9.80 5.58
C SER A 8 0.30 -10.13 4.54
N LEU A 9 0.29 -9.40 3.42
CA LEU A 9 -0.60 -9.70 2.30
C LEU A 9 -0.25 -11.06 1.67
N PRO A 10 -1.21 -11.76 1.03
CA PRO A 10 -0.94 -13.06 0.40
C PRO A 10 0.03 -12.95 -0.78
N SER A 11 0.15 -11.76 -1.38
CA SER A 11 1.10 -11.43 -2.43
C SER A 11 1.60 -10.00 -2.23
N ALA A 12 2.80 -9.71 -2.75
CA ALA A 12 3.35 -8.36 -2.73
C ALA A 12 2.42 -7.38 -3.47
N PHE A 13 2.13 -6.24 -2.85
CA PHE A 13 1.40 -5.15 -3.49
C PHE A 13 2.27 -4.47 -4.54
N LYS A 14 1.72 -4.19 -5.71
CA LYS A 14 2.43 -3.57 -6.83
C LYS A 14 1.60 -2.41 -7.38
N VAL A 15 2.28 -1.31 -7.66
CA VAL A 15 1.74 -0.22 -8.49
C VAL A 15 2.40 -0.33 -9.85
N VAL A 16 1.59 -0.42 -10.91
CA VAL A 16 2.03 -0.46 -12.31
C VAL A 16 1.71 0.90 -12.93
N ILE A 17 2.68 1.47 -13.65
CA ILE A 17 2.61 2.81 -14.19
C ILE A 17 2.57 2.70 -15.71
N LEU A 18 1.51 3.23 -16.32
CA LEU A 18 1.27 3.09 -17.76
C LEU A 18 2.04 4.11 -18.62
N SER A 19 2.53 5.17 -18.00
CA SER A 19 3.31 6.25 -18.63
C SER A 19 4.74 6.22 -18.16
N ASP A 20 5.69 6.56 -19.01
CA ASP A 20 7.12 6.57 -18.64
C ASP A 20 7.39 7.45 -17.40
N ILE A 21 8.09 6.86 -16.44
CA ILE A 21 8.57 7.55 -15.24
C ILE A 21 9.98 7.09 -14.94
N LEU A 22 10.78 7.96 -14.33
CA LEU A 22 12.14 7.61 -13.97
C LEU A 22 12.16 6.50 -12.91
N ASP A 23 13.00 5.50 -13.11
CA ASP A 23 13.35 4.53 -12.08
C ASP A 23 13.89 5.22 -10.82
N GLY A 24 13.51 4.72 -9.65
CA GLY A 24 13.83 5.34 -8.37
C GLY A 24 12.80 6.37 -7.90
N THR A 25 11.77 6.69 -8.69
CA THR A 25 10.68 7.57 -8.26
C THR A 25 9.95 6.94 -7.06
N PRO A 26 9.82 7.64 -5.92
CA PRO A 26 9.13 7.10 -4.75
C PRO A 26 7.61 7.04 -4.96
N VAL A 27 7.00 5.95 -4.51
CA VAL A 27 5.55 5.73 -4.49
C VAL A 27 5.14 5.42 -3.07
N THR A 28 4.23 6.21 -2.52
CA THR A 28 3.68 6.04 -1.16
C THR A 28 2.20 5.70 -1.22
N VAL A 29 1.78 4.69 -0.46
CA VAL A 29 0.36 4.32 -0.27
C VAL A 29 -0.16 4.89 1.04
N ARG A 30 -1.38 5.42 1.00
CA ARG A 30 -2.16 5.83 2.18
C ARG A 30 -3.51 5.12 2.13
N ALA A 31 -4.07 4.84 3.30
CA ALA A 31 -5.39 4.24 3.45
C ALA A 31 -6.20 5.08 4.43
N GLY A 32 -7.50 5.23 4.18
CA GLY A 32 -8.38 5.98 5.06
C GLY A 32 -9.85 5.82 4.68
N ASN A 33 -10.73 6.22 5.59
CA ASN A 33 -12.17 6.29 5.44
C ASN A 33 -12.73 7.43 6.31
N ASP A 34 -14.06 7.58 6.39
CA ASP A 34 -14.70 8.66 7.15
C ASP A 34 -14.41 8.64 8.67
N GLU A 35 -14.09 7.47 9.22
CA GLU A 35 -13.79 7.30 10.65
C GLU A 35 -12.30 7.50 10.95
N ASN A 36 -11.44 7.16 9.99
CA ASN A 36 -10.00 7.28 10.09
C ASN A 36 -9.42 7.75 8.76
N CYS A 37 -9.19 9.06 8.64
CA CYS A 37 -8.74 9.68 7.39
C CYS A 37 -7.32 9.25 6.95
N SER A 38 -6.51 8.71 7.87
CA SER A 38 -5.18 8.21 7.59
C SER A 38 -4.82 7.05 8.52
N ALA A 39 -5.18 5.84 8.11
CA ALA A 39 -4.85 4.61 8.81
C ALA A 39 -3.35 4.33 8.80
N GLU A 40 -2.86 3.76 9.91
CA GLU A 40 -1.47 3.33 10.05
C GLU A 40 -1.16 2.18 9.08
N LEU A 41 -0.07 2.34 8.32
CA LEU A 41 0.47 1.33 7.42
C LEU A 41 1.94 1.08 7.75
N ARG A 42 2.43 -0.13 7.47
CA ARG A 42 3.87 -0.47 7.48
C ARG A 42 4.35 -0.73 6.07
N ASN A 43 5.60 -0.35 5.80
CA ASN A 43 6.25 -0.54 4.50
C ASN A 43 5.43 0.05 3.33
N ASN A 44 4.86 1.23 3.55
CA ASN A 44 3.96 1.91 2.62
C ASN A 44 4.66 2.78 1.59
N CYS A 45 5.98 2.67 1.47
CA CYS A 45 6.79 3.35 0.46
C CYS A 45 7.60 2.31 -0.33
N ALA A 46 7.68 2.49 -1.64
CA ALA A 46 8.51 1.72 -2.55
C ALA A 46 9.06 2.64 -3.64
N VAL A 47 10.10 2.21 -4.34
CA VAL A 47 10.62 2.93 -5.51
C VAL A 47 10.17 2.24 -6.80
N THR A 48 9.95 3.02 -7.85
CA THR A 48 9.69 2.49 -9.20
C THR A 48 10.95 1.81 -9.74
N LYS A 49 10.75 0.68 -10.42
CA LYS A 49 11.75 0.04 -11.26
C LYS A 49 11.06 -0.62 -12.44
N ASN A 50 11.47 -0.30 -13.66
CA ASN A 50 10.81 -0.77 -14.88
C ASN A 50 9.29 -0.56 -14.81
N GLN A 51 8.85 0.67 -14.49
CA GLN A 51 7.43 1.05 -14.44
C GLN A 51 6.61 0.35 -13.34
N VAL A 52 7.26 -0.34 -12.40
CA VAL A 52 6.59 -1.03 -11.29
C VAL A 52 7.20 -0.62 -9.95
N ALA A 53 6.37 -0.16 -9.02
CA ALA A 53 6.76 -0.04 -7.60
C ALA A 53 6.23 -1.26 -6.84
N LYS A 54 7.14 -2.13 -6.38
CA LYS A 54 6.82 -3.34 -5.62
C LYS A 54 7.04 -3.08 -4.14
N PHE A 55 5.97 -3.16 -3.36
CA PHE A 55 6.02 -2.95 -1.91
C PHE A 55 6.39 -4.26 -1.22
N THR A 56 7.51 -4.26 -0.51
CA THR A 56 7.98 -5.40 0.27
C THR A 56 7.23 -5.43 1.59
N ASP A 57 6.36 -6.43 1.76
CA ASP A 57 5.62 -6.67 3.00
C ASP A 57 4.80 -5.44 3.47
N LEU A 58 4.07 -4.79 2.55
CA LEU A 58 3.08 -3.77 2.91
C LEU A 58 2.04 -4.36 3.87
N ARG A 59 1.75 -3.65 4.97
CA ARG A 59 0.74 -4.08 5.95
C ARG A 59 -0.20 -2.94 6.32
N PHE A 60 -1.46 -3.30 6.51
CA PHE A 60 -2.50 -2.44 7.09
C PHE A 60 -2.53 -2.67 8.59
N VAL A 61 -2.13 -1.68 9.40
CA VAL A 61 -2.15 -1.77 10.86
C VAL A 61 -3.44 -1.18 11.41
N GLY A 62 -3.85 -0.01 10.91
CA GLY A 62 -5.13 0.59 11.22
C GLY A 62 -6.32 -0.29 10.81
N ARG A 63 -7.43 -0.21 11.56
CA ARG A 63 -8.67 -0.96 11.30
C ARG A 63 -9.66 -0.06 10.55
N SER A 64 -10.45 -0.64 9.63
CA SER A 64 -11.48 0.08 8.86
C SER A 64 -12.80 0.29 9.61
N GLY A 65 -12.99 -0.32 10.78
CA GLY A 65 -14.27 -0.35 11.49
C GLY A 65 -15.09 -1.61 11.18
N ARG A 66 -16.24 -1.79 11.81
CA ARG A 66 -17.12 -2.94 11.59
C ARG A 66 -17.97 -2.70 10.34
N GLY A 67 -17.85 -3.55 9.32
CA GLY A 67 -18.70 -3.50 8.13
C GLY A 67 -18.23 -2.56 7.01
N LYS A 68 -17.00 -2.02 7.10
CA LYS A 68 -16.32 -1.31 6.01
C LYS A 68 -15.21 -2.16 5.41
#